data_AF-A0A285CSW8-F1
#
_entry.id   AF-A0A285CSW8-F1
#
_cell.length_a   1.000
_cell.length_b   1.000
_cell.length_c   1.000
_cell.angle_alpha   90.00
_cell.angle_beta   90.00
_cell.angle_gamma   90.00
#
_symmetry.space_group_name_H-M   'P 1'
#
loop_
_entity.id
_entity.type
_entity.pdbx_description
1 polymer ?
#
loop_
_entity_poly.entity_id
_entity_poly.type
_entity_poly.pdbx_seq_one_letter_code
_entity_poly.pdbx_strand_id
1 'polypeptide(L)'
;MVVRTLAGSGARPTRVAVHDERQGDPVRPLIASYADGHFGPSLQQPRPASLWLGSVDASLTDATRNPALGEWQAARRMREFAVLVLAAGQGQRDHVELHFRDEISPQVHAALSAVLPVMVRSWGKRQVGIVTRTITSHRTRAEITADLPILSEANPMQLSRAEFRVCLLLSRGLSVEGVSSELGLAKTTVRSHLRSIYAKTGTSSLAELVFRLMETRPAPRHPQLRTA
;
A
#
# COMPACT_ATOMS: atom_id res chain seq x y z
N MET A 1 -5.60 1.61 -5.12
CA MET A 1 -4.25 2.20 -5.24
C MET A 1 -4.24 3.20 -6.38
N VAL A 2 -3.65 4.38 -6.21
CA VAL A 2 -3.42 5.36 -7.29
C VAL A 2 -2.01 5.18 -7.81
N VAL A 3 -1.85 5.14 -9.13
CA VAL A 3 -0.59 4.84 -9.81
C VAL A 3 -0.34 5.89 -10.89
N ARG A 4 0.93 6.23 -11.06
CA ARG A 4 1.46 7.05 -12.15
C ARG A 4 2.44 6.22 -12.96
N THR A 5 2.16 6.05 -14.24
CA THR A 5 3.08 5.43 -15.19
C THR A 5 3.58 6.52 -16.13
N LEU A 6 4.90 6.63 -16.30
CA LEU A 6 5.50 7.49 -17.32
C LEU A 6 5.69 6.67 -18.60
N ALA A 7 5.44 7.26 -19.77
CA ALA A 7 5.68 6.61 -21.04
C ALA A 7 7.19 6.67 -21.34
N GLY A 8 7.79 5.51 -21.54
CA GLY A 8 9.22 5.33 -21.79
C GLY A 8 9.60 3.89 -21.50
N SER A 9 10.40 3.27 -22.38
CA SER A 9 10.88 1.90 -22.21
C SER A 9 11.67 1.78 -20.90
N GLY A 10 11.05 1.17 -19.89
CA GLY A 10 11.68 0.90 -18.58
C GLY A 10 11.25 1.81 -17.42
N ALA A 11 10.35 2.77 -17.62
CA ALA A 11 9.84 3.58 -16.52
C ALA A 11 8.95 2.74 -15.59
N ARG A 12 9.37 2.54 -14.35
CA ARG A 12 8.60 1.77 -13.36
C ARG A 12 7.36 2.56 -12.90
N PRO A 13 6.18 1.92 -12.78
CA PRO A 13 4.99 2.58 -12.26
C PRO A 13 5.22 3.06 -10.83
N THR A 14 4.91 4.33 -10.59
CA THR A 14 5.01 4.99 -9.31
C THR A 14 3.66 4.88 -8.59
N ARG A 15 3.60 4.18 -7.46
CA ARG A 15 2.41 4.17 -6.60
C ARG A 15 2.30 5.51 -5.89
N VAL A 16 1.30 6.29 -6.26
CA VAL A 16 1.01 7.63 -5.72
C VAL A 16 0.28 7.49 -4.38
N ALA A 17 -0.71 6.62 -4.27
CA ALA A 17 -1.36 6.34 -2.99
C ALA A 17 -1.74 4.87 -2.90
N VAL A 18 -1.51 4.25 -1.75
CA VAL A 18 -1.88 2.85 -1.54
C VAL A 18 -2.81 2.79 -0.34
N HIS A 19 -3.93 2.11 -0.52
CA HIS A 19 -4.79 1.68 0.55
C HIS A 19 -4.90 0.16 0.45
N ASP A 20 -4.59 -0.51 1.55
CA ASP A 20 -4.65 -1.96 1.68
C ASP A 20 -5.26 -2.28 3.05
N GLU A 21 -6.54 -2.70 3.05
CA GLU A 21 -7.31 -2.97 4.27
C GLU A 21 -6.74 -4.11 5.12
N ARG A 22 -5.94 -5.02 4.53
CA ARG A 22 -5.33 -6.15 5.24
C ARG A 22 -3.84 -5.91 5.52
N GLN A 23 -3.53 -4.88 6.30
CA GLN A 23 -2.20 -4.80 6.90
C GLN A 23 -1.96 -5.94 7.92
N GLY A 24 -3.02 -6.55 8.49
CA GLY A 24 -2.91 -7.69 9.42
C GLY A 24 -3.31 -9.01 8.77
N ASP A 25 -2.32 -9.87 8.57
CA ASP A 25 -2.32 -11.20 7.96
C ASP A 25 -2.66 -11.30 6.44
N PRO A 26 -1.76 -10.83 5.55
CA PRO A 26 -1.81 -11.14 4.12
C PRO A 26 -0.70 -12.11 3.70
N VAL A 27 -1.06 -13.18 2.98
CA VAL A 27 -0.09 -14.10 2.34
C VAL A 27 0.85 -13.37 1.35
N ARG A 28 0.43 -12.22 0.78
CA ARG A 28 1.27 -11.34 -0.07
C ARG A 28 0.87 -9.86 0.00
N PRO A 29 1.75 -8.88 0.26
CA PRO A 29 1.40 -7.45 0.34
C PRO A 29 1.11 -6.78 -1.03
N LEU A 30 0.32 -5.69 -1.08
CA LEU A 30 0.10 -4.91 -2.32
C LEU A 30 1.30 -3.98 -2.61
N ILE A 31 2.37 -4.56 -3.18
CA ILE A 31 3.66 -3.89 -3.40
C ILE A 31 3.98 -3.61 -4.87
N ALA A 32 3.06 -3.92 -5.78
CA ALA A 32 3.24 -3.74 -7.22
C ALA A 32 1.96 -3.17 -7.85
N SER A 33 2.13 -2.51 -8.99
CA SER A 33 1.03 -2.19 -9.91
C SER A 33 0.90 -3.36 -10.88
N TYR A 34 -0.34 -3.77 -11.15
CA TYR A 34 -0.62 -4.92 -12.01
C TYR A 34 -1.23 -4.53 -13.36
N ALA A 35 -1.60 -3.25 -13.53
CA ALA A 35 -2.33 -2.77 -14.69
C ALA A 35 -1.62 -3.05 -16.01
N ASP A 36 -0.33 -2.72 -16.13
CA ASP A 36 0.44 -2.92 -17.37
C ASP A 36 0.70 -4.41 -17.65
N GLY A 37 0.86 -5.24 -16.62
CA GLY A 37 1.04 -6.68 -16.79
C GLY A 37 -0.24 -7.44 -17.13
N HIS A 38 -1.40 -6.86 -16.83
CA HIS A 38 -2.71 -7.47 -17.06
C HIS A 38 -3.37 -6.99 -18.36
N PHE A 39 -3.40 -5.68 -18.60
CA PHE A 39 -4.02 -5.07 -19.78
C PHE A 39 -3.03 -4.81 -20.93
N GLY A 40 -1.72 -4.90 -20.65
CA GLY A 40 -0.68 -4.86 -21.67
C GLY A 40 -0.71 -3.60 -22.55
N PRO A 41 -0.51 -3.74 -23.88
CA PRO A 41 -0.50 -2.64 -24.83
C PRO A 41 -1.80 -1.82 -24.87
N SER A 42 -2.95 -2.44 -24.56
CA SER A 42 -4.26 -1.78 -24.58
C SER A 42 -4.33 -0.60 -23.60
N LEU A 43 -3.54 -0.64 -22.52
CA LEU A 43 -3.49 0.42 -21.52
C LEU A 43 -2.43 1.49 -21.80
N GLN A 44 -1.69 1.43 -22.92
CA GLN A 44 -0.66 2.42 -23.28
C GLN A 44 -1.26 3.75 -23.77
N GLN A 45 -2.41 3.70 -24.44
CA GLN A 45 -3.11 4.88 -24.94
C GLN A 45 -4.58 4.92 -24.47
N PRO A 46 -4.82 4.96 -23.15
CA PRO A 46 -6.18 4.92 -22.65
C PRO A 46 -6.84 6.29 -22.76
N ARG A 47 -8.18 6.28 -22.86
CA ARG A 47 -8.97 7.50 -22.77
C ARG A 47 -9.11 7.90 -21.29
N PRO A 48 -8.92 9.17 -20.90
CA PRO A 48 -9.35 9.65 -19.60
C PRO A 48 -10.84 9.32 -19.38
N ALA A 49 -11.22 9.03 -18.14
CA ALA A 49 -12.55 8.54 -17.78
C ALA A 49 -12.93 7.17 -18.38
N SER A 50 -11.96 6.34 -18.77
CA SER A 50 -12.22 4.93 -19.10
C SER A 50 -12.10 4.01 -17.87
N LEU A 51 -12.98 3.02 -17.82
CA LEU A 51 -13.02 1.94 -16.83
C LEU A 51 -12.69 0.61 -17.52
N TRP A 52 -11.69 -0.09 -17.01
CA TRP A 52 -11.19 -1.35 -17.52
C TRP A 52 -11.40 -2.42 -16.45
N LEU A 53 -11.99 -3.56 -16.82
CA LEU A 53 -12.26 -4.67 -15.91
C LEU A 53 -11.52 -5.92 -16.36
N GLY A 54 -10.93 -6.64 -15.40
CA GLY A 54 -10.17 -7.86 -15.69
C GLY A 54 -11.07 -9.02 -16.13
N SER A 55 -12.34 -9.02 -15.73
CA SER A 55 -13.36 -9.98 -16.19
C SER A 55 -13.82 -9.74 -17.63
N VAL A 56 -13.76 -8.49 -18.12
CA VAL A 56 -14.30 -8.09 -19.43
C VAL A 56 -13.21 -8.09 -20.51
N ASP A 57 -11.96 -7.80 -20.14
CA ASP A 57 -10.89 -7.77 -21.12
C ASP A 57 -10.48 -9.19 -21.52
N ALA A 58 -10.90 -9.61 -22.72
CA ALA A 58 -10.50 -10.84 -23.39
C ALA A 58 -9.36 -10.62 -24.42
N SER A 59 -8.83 -9.39 -24.54
CA SER A 59 -7.95 -9.00 -25.65
C SER A 59 -6.55 -9.63 -25.60
N LEU A 60 -6.10 -10.07 -24.42
CA LEU A 60 -4.89 -10.86 -24.25
C LEU A 60 -5.27 -12.32 -23.98
N THR A 61 -4.89 -13.21 -24.90
CA THR A 61 -4.87 -14.66 -24.65
C THR A 61 -4.09 -14.94 -23.38
N ASP A 62 -4.60 -15.86 -22.55
CA ASP A 62 -4.12 -16.19 -21.20
C ASP A 62 -2.58 -16.38 -21.12
N ALA A 63 -1.99 -16.89 -22.20
CA ALA A 63 -0.55 -17.15 -22.35
C ALA A 63 0.37 -15.90 -22.29
N THR A 64 -0.17 -14.69 -22.46
CA THR A 64 0.62 -13.43 -22.44
C THR A 64 0.41 -12.59 -21.17
N ARG A 65 -0.51 -12.99 -20.29
CA ARG A 65 -0.76 -12.27 -19.03
C ARG A 65 0.35 -12.56 -18.03
N ASN A 66 0.82 -11.52 -17.34
CA ASN A 66 1.73 -11.71 -16.23
C ASN A 66 1.01 -12.46 -15.09
N PRO A 67 1.48 -13.65 -14.65
CA PRO A 67 0.81 -14.45 -13.63
C PRO A 67 0.79 -13.78 -12.25
N ALA A 68 1.63 -12.76 -12.03
CA ALA A 68 1.77 -12.09 -10.73
C ALA A 68 0.44 -11.55 -10.18
N LEU A 69 -0.47 -11.05 -11.03
CA LEU A 69 -1.79 -10.59 -10.57
C LEU A 69 -2.64 -11.78 -10.11
N GLY A 70 -2.70 -12.85 -10.90
CA GLY A 70 -3.48 -14.05 -10.56
C GLY A 70 -2.99 -14.71 -9.27
N GLU A 71 -1.66 -14.84 -9.10
CA GLU A 71 -1.07 -15.34 -7.86
C GLU A 71 -1.41 -14.46 -6.65
N TRP A 72 -1.34 -13.13 -6.80
CA TRP A 72 -1.68 -12.20 -5.73
C TRP A 72 -3.17 -12.24 -5.40
N GLN A 73 -4.04 -12.32 -6.42
CA GLN A 73 -5.48 -12.44 -6.25
C GLN A 73 -5.86 -13.74 -5.56
N ALA A 74 -5.30 -14.88 -5.99
CA ALA A 74 -5.51 -16.18 -5.37
C ALA A 74 -5.09 -16.18 -3.89
N ALA A 75 -3.90 -15.66 -3.58
CA ALA A 75 -3.40 -15.56 -2.22
C ALA A 75 -4.29 -14.72 -1.28
N ARG A 76 -5.07 -13.79 -1.83
CA ARG A 76 -5.95 -12.88 -1.07
C ARG A 76 -7.44 -13.11 -1.25
N ARG A 77 -7.83 -14.14 -2.01
CA ARG A 77 -9.22 -14.41 -2.40
C ARG A 77 -9.88 -13.18 -3.05
N MET A 78 -9.17 -12.54 -3.96
CA MET A 78 -9.69 -11.48 -4.83
C MET A 78 -10.14 -12.11 -6.15
N ARG A 79 -11.24 -11.62 -6.70
CA ARG A 79 -11.84 -12.18 -7.92
C ARG A 79 -11.90 -11.20 -9.08
N GLU A 80 -11.74 -9.91 -8.80
CA GLU A 80 -11.88 -8.88 -9.82
C GLU A 80 -10.83 -7.78 -9.66
N PHE A 81 -10.49 -7.17 -10.78
CA PHE A 81 -9.50 -6.12 -10.90
C PHE A 81 -10.02 -5.03 -11.84
N ALA A 82 -9.98 -3.78 -11.40
CA ALA A 82 -10.43 -2.65 -12.21
C ALA A 82 -9.35 -1.56 -12.29
N VAL A 83 -9.23 -0.95 -13.46
CA VAL A 83 -8.40 0.23 -13.71
C VAL A 83 -9.28 1.39 -14.17
N LEU A 84 -9.21 2.49 -13.42
CA LEU A 84 -9.93 3.74 -13.69
C LEU A 84 -8.93 4.81 -14.11
N VAL A 85 -9.05 5.31 -15.33
CA VAL A 85 -8.06 6.24 -15.90
C VAL A 85 -8.41 7.68 -15.53
N LEU A 86 -7.55 8.31 -14.72
CA LEU A 86 -7.75 9.67 -14.22
C LEU A 86 -7.15 10.72 -15.16
N ALA A 87 -6.00 10.43 -15.76
CA ALA A 87 -5.37 11.26 -16.77
C ALA A 87 -4.52 10.40 -17.71
N ALA A 88 -4.47 10.78 -18.98
CA ALA A 88 -3.62 10.16 -19.99
C ALA A 88 -3.11 11.24 -20.94
N GLY A 89 -1.81 11.23 -21.23
CA GLY A 89 -1.15 12.18 -22.13
C GLY A 89 0.12 11.57 -22.74
N GLN A 90 0.83 12.35 -23.56
CA GLN A 90 1.93 11.87 -24.42
C GLN A 90 3.14 11.24 -23.71
N GLY A 91 3.19 11.29 -22.38
CA GLY A 91 4.30 10.75 -21.59
C GLY A 91 3.88 10.23 -20.23
N GLN A 92 2.58 10.20 -19.91
CA GLN A 92 2.13 9.91 -18.56
C GLN A 92 0.68 9.44 -18.51
N ARG A 93 0.43 8.45 -17.67
CA ARG A 93 -0.89 7.99 -17.26
C ARG A 93 -0.99 8.03 -15.75
N ASP A 94 -2.05 8.65 -15.23
CA ASP A 94 -2.44 8.52 -13.84
C ASP A 94 -3.74 7.70 -13.79
N HIS A 95 -3.77 6.64 -12.98
CA HIS A 95 -4.91 5.73 -12.90
C HIS A 95 -5.12 5.20 -11.47
N VAL A 96 -6.31 4.68 -11.20
CA VAL A 96 -6.64 3.97 -9.96
C VAL A 96 -6.77 2.48 -10.26
N GLU A 97 -6.07 1.67 -9.48
CA GLU A 97 -6.20 0.20 -9.41
C GLU A 97 -7.09 -0.17 -8.22
N LEU A 98 -8.16 -0.90 -8.49
CA LEU A 98 -9.09 -1.43 -7.49
C LEU A 98 -9.13 -2.95 -7.59
N HIS A 99 -9.13 -3.63 -6.44
CA HIS A 99 -9.24 -5.07 -6.36
C HIS A 99 -10.47 -5.42 -5.52
N PHE A 100 -11.29 -6.35 -6.01
CA PHE A 100 -12.53 -6.75 -5.35
C PHE A 100 -12.51 -8.24 -5.03
N ARG A 101 -13.20 -8.62 -3.95
CA ARG A 101 -13.35 -10.02 -3.52
C ARG A 101 -14.30 -10.81 -4.41
N ASP A 102 -15.23 -10.10 -5.04
CA ASP A 102 -16.26 -10.63 -5.90
C ASP A 102 -16.20 -9.91 -7.24
N GLU A 103 -16.80 -10.51 -8.26
CA GLU A 103 -17.01 -9.84 -9.54
C GLU A 103 -17.85 -8.57 -9.36
N ILE A 104 -17.55 -7.55 -10.15
CA ILE A 104 -18.26 -6.27 -10.06
C ILE A 104 -19.69 -6.46 -10.60
N SER A 105 -20.68 -6.18 -9.76
CA SER A 105 -22.08 -6.17 -10.20
C SER A 105 -22.35 -5.01 -11.18
N PRO A 106 -23.39 -5.10 -12.02
CA PRO A 106 -23.77 -4.03 -12.93
C PRO A 106 -24.04 -2.69 -12.22
N GLN A 107 -24.57 -2.72 -10.99
CA GLN A 107 -24.81 -1.53 -10.19
C GLN A 107 -23.51 -0.86 -9.75
N VAL A 108 -22.53 -1.64 -9.30
CA VAL A 108 -21.21 -1.11 -8.92
C VAL A 108 -20.48 -0.59 -10.15
N HIS A 109 -20.55 -1.29 -11.28
CA HIS A 109 -20.02 -0.81 -12.55
C HIS A 109 -20.62 0.54 -12.93
N ALA A 110 -21.95 0.67 -12.90
CA ALA A 110 -22.65 1.92 -13.20
C ALA A 110 -22.25 3.06 -12.24
N ALA A 111 -22.11 2.76 -10.94
CA ALA A 111 -21.67 3.73 -9.94
C ALA A 111 -20.23 4.22 -10.20
N LEU A 112 -19.30 3.31 -10.50
CA LEU A 112 -17.92 3.65 -10.85
C LEU A 112 -17.87 4.51 -12.11
N SER A 113 -18.62 4.13 -13.15
CA SER A 113 -18.72 4.89 -14.39
C SER A 113 -19.35 6.28 -14.18
N ALA A 114 -20.32 6.41 -13.28
CA ALA A 114 -20.95 7.69 -12.96
C ALA A 114 -20.02 8.65 -12.19
N VAL A 115 -19.22 8.13 -11.25
CA VAL A 115 -18.33 8.97 -10.43
C VAL A 115 -17.00 9.29 -11.12
N LEU A 116 -16.54 8.45 -12.05
CA LEU A 116 -15.24 8.58 -12.70
C LEU A 116 -15.01 9.94 -13.41
N PRO A 117 -15.97 10.53 -14.14
CA PRO A 117 -15.80 11.87 -14.71
C PRO A 117 -15.54 12.95 -13.65
N VAL A 118 -16.15 12.84 -12.46
CA VAL A 118 -15.89 13.75 -11.35
C VAL A 118 -14.46 13.57 -10.83
N MET A 119 -14.02 12.32 -10.68
CA MET A 119 -12.66 12.00 -10.24
C MET A 119 -11.61 12.58 -11.20
N VAL A 120 -11.81 12.45 -12.51
CA VAL A 120 -10.94 13.01 -13.55
C VAL A 120 -10.85 14.55 -13.43
N ARG A 121 -11.99 15.23 -13.31
CA ARG A 121 -12.00 16.70 -13.14
C ARG A 121 -11.29 17.14 -11.87
N SER A 122 -11.55 16.48 -10.75
CA SER A 122 -10.90 16.76 -9.47
C SER A 122 -9.40 16.50 -9.52
N TRP A 123 -8.98 15.44 -10.21
CA TRP A 123 -7.57 15.10 -10.43
C TRP A 123 -6.85 16.11 -11.33
N GLY A 124 -7.52 16.64 -12.35
CA GLY A 124 -6.98 17.69 -13.23
C GLY A 124 -6.84 19.05 -12.54
N LYS A 125 -7.78 19.40 -11.64
CA LYS A 125 -7.77 20.67 -10.88
C LYS A 125 -6.79 20.70 -9.71
N ARG A 126 -6.14 19.58 -9.38
CA ARG A 126 -5.22 19.52 -8.24
C ARG A 126 -4.00 20.42 -8.49
N GLN A 127 -3.66 21.27 -7.52
CA GLN A 127 -2.39 21.98 -7.52
C GLN A 127 -1.27 20.93 -7.36
N VAL A 128 -0.51 20.71 -8.44
CA VAL A 128 0.45 19.60 -8.63
C VAL A 128 1.55 19.53 -7.54
N GLY A 129 1.74 20.59 -6.74
CA GLY A 129 2.86 20.74 -5.79
C GLY A 129 2.72 20.16 -4.37
N ILE A 130 1.51 19.93 -3.85
CA ILE A 130 1.34 19.52 -2.42
C ILE A 130 1.17 18.00 -2.31
N VAL A 131 0.30 17.40 -3.11
CA VAL A 131 -0.01 15.97 -3.05
C VAL A 131 1.19 15.12 -3.49
N THR A 132 1.89 15.52 -4.56
CA THR A 132 3.14 14.88 -5.00
C THR A 132 4.21 14.96 -3.91
N ARG A 133 4.31 16.10 -3.20
CA ARG A 133 5.32 16.28 -2.14
C ARG A 133 5.03 15.40 -0.93
N THR A 134 3.79 15.34 -0.47
CA THR A 134 3.40 14.49 0.67
C THR A 134 3.57 13.00 0.34
N ILE A 135 3.31 12.61 -0.91
CA ILE A 135 3.41 11.22 -1.35
C ILE A 135 4.87 10.81 -1.57
N THR A 136 5.66 11.65 -2.25
CA THR A 136 7.10 11.44 -2.40
C THR A 136 7.76 11.45 -1.03
N SER A 137 7.43 12.38 -0.13
CA SER A 137 8.01 12.43 1.21
C SER A 137 7.65 11.21 2.06
N HIS A 138 6.42 10.69 1.95
CA HIS A 138 6.03 9.46 2.65
C HIS A 138 6.79 8.23 2.15
N ARG A 139 7.02 8.12 0.83
CA ARG A 139 7.82 7.03 0.24
C ARG A 139 9.29 7.14 0.59
N THR A 140 9.89 8.31 0.42
CA THR A 140 11.28 8.57 0.80
C THR A 140 11.48 8.31 2.29
N ARG A 141 10.53 8.70 3.15
CA ARG A 141 10.60 8.38 4.58
C ARG A 141 10.57 6.88 4.82
N ALA A 142 9.59 6.16 4.26
CA ALA A 142 9.50 4.71 4.45
C ALA A 142 10.73 3.95 3.93
N GLU A 143 11.33 4.40 2.83
CA GLU A 143 12.56 3.82 2.27
C GLU A 143 13.79 4.12 3.14
N ILE A 144 13.94 5.36 3.63
CA ILE A 144 15.04 5.75 4.53
C ILE A 144 14.93 5.05 5.88
N THR A 145 13.72 4.85 6.39
CA THR A 145 13.50 4.30 7.73
C THR A 145 13.26 2.79 7.76
N ALA A 146 13.23 2.11 6.61
CA ALA A 146 12.94 0.67 6.50
C ALA A 146 13.88 -0.22 7.32
N ASP A 147 15.15 0.17 7.46
CA ASP A 147 16.14 -0.58 8.23
C ASP A 147 16.27 -0.12 9.69
N LEU A 148 15.45 0.85 10.13
CA LEU A 148 15.49 1.33 11.51
C LEU A 148 14.67 0.42 12.45
N PRO A 149 15.08 0.30 13.73
CA PRO A 149 14.30 -0.43 14.73
C PRO A 149 12.86 0.10 14.86
N ILE A 150 11.91 -0.79 15.19
CA ILE A 150 10.48 -0.47 15.30
C ILE A 150 10.22 0.69 16.28
N LEU A 151 10.97 0.74 17.39
CA LEU A 151 10.87 1.77 18.44
C LEU A 151 11.82 2.97 18.24
N SER A 152 12.40 3.14 17.06
CA SER A 152 13.23 4.32 16.78
C SER A 152 12.38 5.60 16.74
N GLU A 153 13.02 6.75 17.01
CA GLU A 153 12.38 8.07 16.98
C GLU A 153 11.76 8.40 15.61
N ALA A 154 12.31 7.81 14.54
CA ALA A 154 11.81 7.96 13.18
C ALA A 154 10.46 7.23 12.94
N ASN A 155 10.02 6.38 13.87
CA ASN A 155 8.78 5.60 13.83
C ASN A 155 8.50 4.98 12.45
N PRO A 156 9.34 4.04 12.00
CA PRO A 156 9.26 3.47 10.65
C PRO A 156 7.92 2.81 10.36
N MET A 157 7.31 2.20 11.39
CA MET A 157 6.04 1.49 11.26
C MET A 157 4.81 2.40 11.39
N GLN A 158 5.01 3.72 11.53
CA GLN A 158 3.94 4.72 11.66
C GLN A 158 2.91 4.33 12.74
N LEU A 159 3.42 3.86 13.88
CA LEU A 159 2.62 3.57 15.05
C LEU A 159 1.99 4.88 15.55
N SER A 160 0.72 4.83 15.92
CA SER A 160 0.09 5.92 16.66
C SER A 160 0.76 6.06 18.03
N ARG A 161 0.55 7.19 18.71
CA ARG A 161 1.10 7.42 20.06
C ARG A 161 0.70 6.31 21.05
N ALA A 162 -0.54 5.83 20.95
CA ALA A 162 -1.03 4.74 21.81
C ALA A 162 -0.32 3.41 21.49
N GLU A 163 -0.22 3.06 20.20
CA GLU A 163 0.44 1.83 19.75
C GLU A 163 1.95 1.83 20.09
N PHE A 164 2.62 2.97 19.93
CA PHE A 164 4.03 3.12 20.30
C PHE A 164 4.24 2.90 21.80
N ARG A 165 3.38 3.46 22.65
CA ARG A 165 3.43 3.26 24.11
C ARG A 165 3.20 1.80 24.49
N VAL A 166 2.25 1.11 23.83
CA VAL A 166 2.04 -0.33 24.02
C VAL A 166 3.32 -1.11 23.67
N CYS A 167 3.91 -0.88 22.49
CA CYS A 167 5.14 -1.56 22.08
C CYS A 167 6.31 -1.28 23.04
N LEU A 168 6.46 -0.04 23.53
CA LEU A 168 7.50 0.34 24.48
C LEU A 168 7.36 -0.38 25.83
N LEU A 169 6.13 -0.56 26.33
CA LEU A 169 5.90 -1.28 27.57
C LEU A 169 6.13 -2.79 27.39
N LEU A 170 5.72 -3.35 26.25
CA LEU A 170 6.00 -4.75 25.91
C LEU A 170 7.50 -5.01 25.76
N SER A 171 8.27 -4.11 25.15
CA SER A 171 9.73 -4.25 25.02
C SER A 171 10.46 -4.14 26.36
N ARG A 172 9.80 -3.60 27.39
CA ARG A 172 10.28 -3.59 28.79
C ARG A 172 9.87 -4.84 29.58
N GLY A 173 9.22 -5.80 28.93
CA GLY A 173 8.82 -7.07 29.53
C GLY A 173 7.46 -7.07 30.23
N LEU A 174 6.65 -6.02 30.09
CA LEU A 174 5.31 -6.02 30.67
C LEU A 174 4.39 -7.00 29.91
N SER A 175 3.54 -7.69 30.67
CA SER A 175 2.46 -8.50 30.09
C SER A 175 1.34 -7.61 29.55
N VAL A 176 0.43 -8.19 28.74
CA VAL A 176 -0.77 -7.48 28.25
C VAL A 176 -1.59 -6.89 29.41
N GLU A 177 -1.63 -7.59 30.55
CA GLU A 177 -2.29 -7.10 31.76
C GLU A 177 -1.52 -5.95 32.40
N GLY A 178 -0.20 -6.04 32.50
CA GLY A 178 0.63 -4.93 32.96
C GLY A 178 0.48 -3.68 32.10
N VAL A 179 0.43 -3.83 30.77
CA VAL A 179 0.16 -2.73 29.83
C VAL A 179 -1.23 -2.14 30.04
N SER A 180 -2.24 -2.98 30.29
CA SER A 180 -3.61 -2.56 30.60
C SER A 180 -3.63 -1.64 31.82
N SER A 181 -2.98 -2.06 32.90
CA SER A 181 -2.90 -1.32 34.17
C SER A 181 -2.11 -0.02 34.01
N GLU A 182 -0.93 -0.07 33.41
CA GLU A 182 -0.05 1.09 33.21
C GLU A 182 -0.68 2.19 32.34
N LEU A 183 -1.44 1.80 31.32
CA LEU A 183 -2.10 2.76 30.42
C LEU A 183 -3.53 3.12 30.86
N GLY A 184 -4.06 2.51 31.93
CA GLY A 184 -5.44 2.70 32.36
C GLY A 184 -6.47 2.28 31.30
N LEU A 185 -6.15 1.26 30.50
CA LEU A 185 -7.00 0.77 29.40
C LEU A 185 -7.65 -0.56 29.76
N ALA A 186 -8.79 -0.86 29.13
CA ALA A 186 -9.37 -2.19 29.17
C ALA A 186 -8.53 -3.19 28.35
N LYS A 187 -8.46 -4.46 28.80
CA LYS A 187 -7.75 -5.53 28.07
C LYS A 187 -8.24 -5.69 26.63
N THR A 188 -9.52 -5.44 26.37
CA THR A 188 -10.11 -5.44 25.01
C THR A 188 -9.51 -4.35 24.12
N THR A 189 -9.32 -3.14 24.65
CA THR A 189 -8.67 -2.02 23.95
C THR A 189 -7.20 -2.34 23.65
N VAL A 190 -6.48 -2.92 24.61
CA VAL A 190 -5.09 -3.36 24.39
C VAL A 190 -5.02 -4.42 23.29
N ARG A 191 -5.97 -5.38 23.24
CA ARG A 191 -6.05 -6.37 22.15
C ARG A 191 -6.35 -5.73 20.80
N SER A 192 -7.19 -4.70 20.74
CA SER A 192 -7.42 -3.92 19.52
C SER A 192 -6.16 -3.19 19.05
N HIS A 193 -5.42 -2.58 19.98
CA HIS A 193 -4.11 -1.99 19.66
C HIS A 193 -3.13 -3.05 19.16
N LEU A 194 -3.04 -4.21 19.81
CA LEU A 194 -2.17 -5.31 19.37
C LEU A 194 -2.52 -5.79 17.96
N ARG A 195 -3.80 -5.91 17.60
CA ARG A 195 -4.22 -6.27 16.24
C ARG A 195 -3.72 -5.25 15.20
N SER A 196 -3.83 -3.96 15.51
CA SER A 196 -3.30 -2.88 14.66
C SER A 196 -1.78 -2.89 14.60
N ILE A 197 -1.10 -3.17 15.72
CA ILE A 197 0.36 -3.27 15.79
C ILE A 197 0.85 -4.46 14.96
N TYR A 198 0.24 -5.63 15.08
CA TYR A 198 0.55 -6.81 14.26
C TYR A 198 0.43 -6.49 12.77
N ALA A 199 -0.63 -5.77 12.42
CA ALA A 199 -0.83 -5.30 11.06
C ALA A 199 0.28 -4.35 10.58
N LYS A 200 0.66 -3.38 11.41
CA LYS A 200 1.69 -2.41 11.04
C LYS A 200 3.09 -3.00 11.02
N THR A 201 3.40 -3.92 11.93
CA THR A 201 4.73 -4.50 12.10
C THR A 201 4.96 -5.77 11.28
N GLY A 202 3.91 -6.33 10.67
CA GLY A 202 3.97 -7.60 9.95
C GLY A 202 4.34 -8.77 10.85
N THR A 203 3.85 -8.77 12.09
CA THR A 203 4.05 -9.84 13.08
C THR A 203 2.74 -10.57 13.31
N SER A 204 2.81 -11.87 13.58
CA SER A 204 1.65 -12.76 13.71
C SER A 204 1.32 -13.11 15.17
N SER A 205 2.23 -12.84 16.10
CA SER A 205 2.06 -13.16 17.52
C SER A 205 2.75 -12.15 18.44
N LEU A 206 2.37 -12.17 19.73
CA LEU A 206 3.00 -11.35 20.75
C LEU A 206 4.49 -11.69 20.92
N ALA A 207 4.83 -12.99 20.89
CA ALA A 207 6.21 -13.44 21.03
C ALA A 207 7.08 -12.94 19.86
N GLU A 208 6.57 -13.05 18.63
CA GLU A 208 7.25 -12.54 17.43
C GLU A 208 7.41 -11.01 17.48
N LEU A 209 6.36 -10.29 17.91
CA LEU A 209 6.42 -8.85 18.10
C LEU A 209 7.51 -8.47 19.11
N VAL A 210 7.51 -9.08 20.29
CA VAL A 210 8.50 -8.79 21.34
C VAL A 210 9.91 -9.10 20.86
N PHE A 211 10.11 -10.22 20.15
CA PHE A 211 11.39 -10.54 19.53
C PHE A 211 11.87 -9.42 18.60
N ARG A 212 11.04 -8.97 17.66
CA ARG A 212 11.39 -7.88 16.73
C ARG A 212 11.58 -6.52 17.42
N LEU A 213 10.89 -6.27 18.54
CA LEU A 213 11.09 -5.05 19.33
C LEU A 213 12.45 -5.02 20.04
N MET A 214 12.99 -6.20 20.36
CA MET A 214 14.31 -6.36 21.00
C MET A 214 15.46 -6.47 20.01
N GLU A 215 15.19 -6.80 18.74
CA GLU A 215 16.20 -6.82 17.68
C GLU A 215 16.75 -5.40 17.40
N THR A 216 17.90 -5.10 17.99
CA THR A 216 18.71 -3.92 17.64
C THR A 216 19.55 -4.25 16.41
N ARG A 217 18.97 -4.16 15.23
CA ARG A 217 19.76 -4.23 13.99
C ARG A 217 20.63 -2.96 13.92
N PRO A 218 21.97 -3.07 13.88
CA PRO A 218 22.84 -1.90 13.89
C PRO A 218 22.57 -1.06 12.64
N ALA A 219 22.37 0.24 12.83
CA ALA A 219 22.18 1.19 11.75
C ALA A 219 23.30 1.04 10.70
N PRO A 220 23.00 1.08 9.39
CA PRO A 220 24.02 1.02 8.37
C PRO A 220 25.01 2.16 8.59
N ARG A 221 26.29 1.82 8.78
CA ARG A 221 27.38 2.79 8.92
C ARG A 221 27.44 3.58 7.61
N HIS A 222 27.03 4.84 7.63
CA HIS A 222 27.23 5.73 6.48
C HIS A 222 28.72 5.74 6.12
N PRO A 223 29.10 5.52 4.84
CA PRO A 223 30.49 5.63 4.43
C PRO A 223 30.94 7.08 4.66
N GLN A 224 31.98 7.24 5.48
CA GLN A 224 32.63 8.53 5.70
C GLN A 224 33.11 9.03 4.35
N LEU A 225 32.51 10.12 3.87
CA LEU A 225 33.03 10.89 2.75
C LEU A 225 34.44 11.36 3.16
N ARG A 226 35.46 10.68 2.64
CA ARG A 226 36.84 11.14 2.69
C ARG A 226 36.91 12.40 1.85
N THR A 227 36.95 13.54 2.51
CA THR A 227 37.37 14.81 1.92
C THR A 227 38.81 14.63 1.45
N ALA A 228 39.04 14.85 0.16
CA ALA A 228 40.34 15.14 -0.43
C ALA A 228 40.22 16.49 -1.13
#